data_AF-A0A0G8EQ86-F1
#
_entry.id   AF-A0A0G8EQ86-F1
#
_cell.length_a   1.000
_cell.length_b   1.000
_cell.length_c   1.000
_cell.angle_alpha   90.00
_cell.angle_beta   90.00
_cell.angle_gamma   90.00
#
_symmetry.space_group_name_H-M   'P 1'
#
loop_
_entity.id
_entity.type
_entity.pdbx_description
1 polymer ?
#
loop_
_entity_poly.entity_id
_entity_poly.type
_entity_poly.pdbx_seq_one_letter_code
_entity_poly.pdbx_strand_id
1 'polypeptide(L)'
;MNEHIQQMIDWIESNLKKEFSLVELSRYMGYSPYYCSFKFRQVTGISIRRYILLRRLYLSTEDLKNDRKIIDIALDYDYSSQEAYSKAFKNVFGMNPREYQLNNMPIQSFVKLNINKEGEFKMNVSRKLEVEQLRNAKRELFDKDVLNILNGQMMYEKFKTEKLMGESDYAPFNEAMCVNTATTQVFNEEFIKTRAEGHNSSVESYTKKVIDPLENLFTKKYKYIVLWFGEDMFCQMNLLTILSYLEQSCYEGKVYLNSFREDEFKVSQHKLEIGNYSYIYNEVVVHHKKTSHKVPPVMYQAIDLYLNMLKEDNSVVKFISKNKDLSTRELLTKLFKLFPTIGYGDSQYIELINKIKKKAEPNI
;
A
#
# COMPACT_ATOMS: atom_id res chain seq x y z
N MET A 1 -11.79 14.30 23.04
CA MET A 1 -10.77 14.86 22.12
C MET A 1 -10.84 14.24 20.72
N ASN A 2 -11.03 12.93 20.57
CA ASN A 2 -11.18 12.29 19.25
C ASN A 2 -12.52 12.60 18.55
N GLU A 3 -13.59 12.84 19.31
CA GLU A 3 -14.93 13.11 18.75
C GLU A 3 -15.01 14.38 17.89
N HIS A 4 -14.39 15.49 18.31
CA HIS A 4 -14.40 16.72 17.50
C HIS A 4 -13.70 16.55 16.16
N ILE A 5 -12.66 15.72 16.09
CA ILE A 5 -11.97 15.43 14.83
C ILE A 5 -12.84 14.52 13.95
N GLN A 6 -13.52 13.55 14.54
CA GLN A 6 -14.48 12.74 13.79
C GLN A 6 -15.60 13.62 13.23
N GLN A 7 -16.13 14.57 14.00
CA GLN A 7 -17.12 15.55 13.52
C GLN A 7 -16.58 16.41 12.38
N MET A 8 -15.32 16.86 12.45
CA MET A 8 -14.67 17.57 11.33
C MET A 8 -14.62 16.69 10.08
N ILE A 9 -14.22 15.42 10.22
CA ILE A 9 -14.16 14.46 9.11
C ILE A 9 -15.56 14.25 8.51
N ASP A 10 -16.57 14.01 9.35
CA ASP A 10 -17.95 13.76 8.91
C ASP A 10 -18.54 14.97 8.18
N TRP A 11 -18.24 16.18 8.64
CA TRP A 11 -18.63 17.41 7.96
C TRP A 11 -17.93 17.52 6.60
N ILE A 12 -16.63 17.27 6.53
CA ILE A 12 -15.87 17.30 5.27
C ILE A 12 -16.45 16.28 4.27
N GLU A 13 -16.69 15.04 4.71
CA GLU A 13 -17.25 13.96 3.89
C GLU A 13 -18.62 14.35 3.29
N SER A 14 -19.47 15.00 4.09
CA SER A 14 -20.79 15.47 3.67
C SER A 14 -20.74 16.64 2.68
N ASN A 15 -19.57 17.27 2.50
CA ASN A 15 -19.35 18.42 1.63
C ASN A 15 -18.32 18.15 0.53
N LEU A 16 -17.94 16.90 0.27
CA LEU A 16 -16.92 16.58 -0.74
C LEU A 16 -17.28 16.97 -2.17
N LYS A 17 -18.57 17.03 -2.53
CA LYS A 17 -19.06 17.41 -3.87
C LYS A 17 -19.39 18.90 -4.01
N LYS A 18 -19.06 19.72 -3.01
CA LYS A 18 -19.32 21.16 -2.98
C LYS A 18 -18.01 21.92 -2.81
N GLU A 19 -18.00 23.21 -3.14
CA GLU A 19 -16.88 24.09 -2.84
C GLU A 19 -16.54 24.03 -1.34
N PHE A 20 -15.30 23.68 -1.01
CA PHE A 20 -14.89 23.56 0.38
C PHE A 20 -14.46 24.91 0.95
N SER A 21 -15.05 25.30 2.08
CA SER A 21 -14.65 26.49 2.85
C SER A 21 -14.16 26.12 4.24
N LEU A 22 -12.90 26.45 4.54
CA LEU A 22 -12.35 26.31 5.89
C LEU A 22 -13.10 27.21 6.90
N VAL A 23 -13.64 28.34 6.44
CA VAL A 23 -14.43 29.25 7.28
C VAL A 23 -15.75 28.59 7.68
N GLU A 24 -16.42 27.92 6.75
CA GLU A 24 -17.68 27.21 7.04
C GLU A 24 -17.45 26.03 7.99
N LEU A 25 -16.41 25.23 7.75
CA LEU A 25 -16.01 24.19 8.69
C LEU A 25 -15.75 24.77 10.09
N SER A 26 -15.02 25.88 10.17
CA SER A 26 -14.69 26.51 11.45
C SER A 26 -15.94 27.02 12.19
N ARG A 27 -16.90 27.58 11.44
CA ARG A 27 -18.19 28.05 11.98
C ARG A 27 -19.02 26.88 12.50
N TYR A 28 -19.07 25.78 11.74
CA TYR A 28 -19.74 24.55 12.16
C TYR A 28 -19.12 23.96 13.44
N MET A 29 -17.79 23.97 13.53
CA MET A 29 -17.08 23.41 14.67
C MET A 29 -17.03 24.34 15.90
N GLY A 30 -17.36 25.62 15.76
CA GLY A 30 -17.23 26.61 16.83
C GLY A 30 -15.77 26.95 17.19
N TYR A 31 -14.83 26.74 16.26
CA TYR A 31 -13.40 27.01 16.45
C TYR A 31 -12.86 27.97 15.40
N SER A 32 -11.63 28.49 15.60
CA SER A 32 -10.97 29.27 14.56
C SER A 32 -10.55 28.40 13.36
N PRO A 33 -10.45 28.97 12.15
CA PRO A 33 -9.91 28.29 10.96
C PRO A 33 -8.54 27.66 11.21
N TYR A 34 -7.66 28.39 11.90
CA TYR A 34 -6.33 27.91 12.27
C TYR A 34 -6.41 26.68 13.17
N TYR A 35 -7.24 26.72 14.22
CA TYR A 35 -7.38 25.60 15.15
C TYR A 35 -7.89 24.34 14.43
N CYS A 36 -8.89 24.46 13.57
CA CYS A 36 -9.42 23.34 12.79
C CYS A 36 -8.34 22.71 11.91
N SER A 37 -7.62 23.53 11.13
CA SER A 37 -6.54 23.04 10.25
C SER A 37 -5.39 22.42 11.03
N PHE A 38 -4.94 23.08 12.10
CA PHE A 38 -3.87 22.61 12.96
C PHE A 38 -4.22 21.29 13.64
N LYS A 39 -5.41 21.21 14.27
CA LYS A 39 -5.84 20.01 14.99
C LYS A 39 -6.13 18.85 14.05
N PHE A 40 -6.77 19.10 12.91
CA PHE A 40 -6.97 18.07 11.90
C PHE A 40 -5.64 17.48 11.46
N ARG A 41 -4.65 18.32 11.11
CA ARG A 41 -3.34 17.84 10.69
C ARG A 41 -2.57 17.15 11.82
N GLN A 42 -2.67 17.65 13.05
CA GLN A 42 -2.05 17.04 14.21
C GLN A 42 -2.60 15.61 14.45
N VAL A 43 -3.91 15.43 14.29
CA VAL A 43 -4.59 14.17 14.61
C VAL A 43 -4.66 13.22 13.42
N THR A 44 -4.63 13.67 12.17
CA THR A 44 -4.74 12.82 10.97
C THR A 44 -3.42 12.65 10.21
N GLY A 45 -2.39 13.43 10.53
CA GLY A 45 -1.10 13.43 9.83
C GLY A 45 -1.10 14.15 8.47
N ILE A 46 -2.27 14.48 7.92
CA ILE A 46 -2.43 15.12 6.60
C ILE A 46 -3.20 16.43 6.69
N SER A 47 -3.03 17.32 5.71
CA SER A 47 -3.82 18.56 5.67
C SER A 47 -5.25 18.28 5.22
N ILE A 48 -6.20 19.10 5.65
CA ILE A 48 -7.61 19.04 5.21
C ILE A 48 -7.70 19.08 3.68
N ARG A 49 -6.94 19.99 3.04
CA ARG A 49 -6.89 20.11 1.57
C ARG A 49 -6.42 18.81 0.90
N ARG A 50 -5.39 18.16 1.43
CA ARG A 50 -4.89 16.88 0.90
C ARG A 50 -5.92 15.77 1.12
N TYR A 51 -6.57 15.73 2.28
CA TYR A 51 -7.63 14.77 2.57
C TYR A 51 -8.79 14.88 1.55
N ILE A 52 -9.32 16.09 1.35
CA ILE A 52 -10.40 16.36 0.38
C ILE A 52 -10.00 15.93 -1.02
N LEU A 53 -8.79 16.30 -1.47
CA LEU A 53 -8.27 15.91 -2.77
C LEU A 53 -8.29 14.39 -2.96
N LEU A 54 -7.73 13.64 -2.01
CA LEU A 54 -7.65 12.18 -2.09
C LEU A 54 -9.04 11.54 -2.06
N ARG A 55 -9.93 12.02 -1.19
CA ARG A 55 -11.30 11.51 -1.08
C ARG A 55 -12.14 11.78 -2.33
N ARG A 56 -12.10 13.01 -2.88
CA ARG A 56 -12.79 13.35 -4.13
C ARG A 56 -12.32 12.48 -5.29
N LEU A 57 -11.00 12.38 -5.48
CA LEU A 57 -10.43 11.58 -6.55
C LEU A 57 -10.76 10.10 -6.39
N TYR A 58 -10.65 9.53 -5.20
CA TYR A 58 -11.00 8.13 -4.96
C TYR A 58 -12.49 7.86 -5.19
N LEU A 59 -13.40 8.69 -4.65
CA LEU A 59 -14.83 8.53 -4.89
C LEU A 59 -15.20 8.65 -6.37
N SER A 60 -14.52 9.53 -7.11
CA SER A 60 -14.75 9.68 -8.55
C SER A 60 -14.42 8.42 -9.36
N THR A 61 -13.66 7.48 -8.79
CA THR A 61 -13.29 6.24 -9.50
C THR A 61 -14.47 5.30 -9.69
N GLU A 62 -15.45 5.31 -8.77
CA GLU A 62 -16.70 4.56 -8.94
C GLU A 62 -17.55 5.15 -10.08
N ASP A 63 -17.57 6.48 -10.21
CA ASP A 63 -18.21 7.15 -11.35
C ASP A 63 -17.47 6.86 -12.68
N LEU A 64 -16.13 6.78 -12.65
CA LEU A 64 -15.33 6.44 -13.83
C LEU A 64 -15.63 5.02 -14.33
N LYS A 65 -15.79 4.03 -13.43
CA LYS A 65 -16.12 2.64 -13.79
C LYS A 65 -17.47 2.49 -14.51
N ASN A 66 -18.37 3.46 -14.34
CA ASN A 66 -19.70 3.48 -14.96
C ASN A 66 -19.73 4.23 -16.31
N ASP A 67 -18.58 4.39 -16.99
CA ASP A 67 -18.43 5.03 -18.30
C ASP A 67 -19.03 6.45 -18.42
N ARG A 68 -19.18 7.16 -17.30
CA ARG A 68 -19.64 8.55 -17.30
C ARG A 68 -18.63 9.47 -18.01
N LYS A 69 -19.10 10.57 -18.60
CA LYS A 69 -18.24 11.56 -19.24
C LYS A 69 -17.32 12.21 -18.20
N ILE A 70 -16.03 12.28 -18.51
CA ILE A 70 -15.00 12.76 -17.58
C ILE A 70 -15.27 14.22 -17.14
N ILE A 71 -15.76 15.08 -18.04
CA ILE A 71 -16.15 16.46 -17.70
C ILE A 71 -17.27 16.51 -16.65
N ASP A 72 -18.29 15.66 -16.76
CA ASP A 72 -19.41 15.66 -15.81
C ASP A 72 -18.92 15.20 -14.43
N ILE A 73 -18.05 14.19 -14.39
CA ILE A 73 -17.38 13.74 -13.16
C ILE A 73 -16.53 14.87 -12.58
N ALA A 74 -15.75 15.59 -13.40
CA ALA A 74 -14.93 16.69 -12.93
C ALA A 74 -15.79 17.77 -12.22
N LEU A 75 -16.92 18.16 -12.82
CA LEU A 75 -17.85 19.13 -12.25
C LEU A 75 -18.53 18.62 -10.97
N ASP A 76 -18.96 17.35 -10.93
CA ASP A 76 -19.56 16.72 -9.75
C ASP A 76 -18.63 16.71 -8.52
N TYR A 77 -17.31 16.71 -8.75
CA TYR A 77 -16.29 16.72 -7.70
C TYR A 77 -15.62 18.09 -7.54
N ASP A 78 -16.31 19.16 -7.97
CA ASP A 78 -15.91 20.55 -7.74
C ASP A 78 -14.51 20.85 -8.32
N TYR A 79 -14.28 20.38 -9.56
CA TYR A 79 -13.18 20.84 -10.40
C TYR A 79 -13.70 21.83 -11.44
N SER A 80 -12.94 22.90 -11.67
CA SER A 80 -13.30 23.95 -12.64
C SER A 80 -13.23 23.51 -14.10
N SER A 81 -12.58 22.39 -14.40
CA SER A 81 -12.37 21.88 -15.76
C SER A 81 -11.97 20.41 -15.76
N GLN A 82 -12.18 19.73 -16.89
CA GLN A 82 -11.72 18.37 -17.11
C GLN A 82 -10.19 18.25 -17.02
N GLU A 83 -9.46 19.28 -17.47
CA GLU A 83 -8.01 19.36 -17.45
C GLU A 83 -7.48 19.42 -16.02
N ALA A 84 -8.10 20.24 -15.16
CA ALA A 84 -7.74 20.34 -13.75
C ALA A 84 -7.95 19.00 -13.03
N TYR A 85 -9.09 18.35 -13.27
CA TYR A 85 -9.38 17.01 -12.74
C TYR A 85 -8.37 15.97 -13.25
N SER A 86 -8.14 15.91 -14.55
CA SER A 86 -7.24 14.92 -15.16
C SER A 86 -5.80 15.09 -14.66
N LYS A 87 -5.33 16.32 -14.50
CA LYS A 87 -4.02 16.62 -13.91
C LYS A 87 -3.95 16.17 -12.45
N ALA A 88 -4.97 16.46 -11.64
CA ALA A 88 -5.02 16.03 -10.25
C ALA A 88 -5.04 14.50 -10.12
N PHE A 89 -5.85 13.83 -10.95
CA PHE A 89 -5.96 12.38 -11.00
C PHE A 89 -4.64 11.73 -11.42
N LYS A 90 -4.01 12.21 -12.49
CA LYS A 90 -2.69 11.73 -12.93
C LYS A 90 -1.60 11.93 -11.88
N ASN A 91 -1.60 13.08 -11.20
CA ASN A 91 -0.62 13.34 -10.15
C ASN A 91 -0.77 12.39 -8.95
N VAL A 92 -1.99 11.97 -8.63
CA VAL A 92 -2.27 11.09 -7.48
C VAL A 92 -2.14 9.62 -7.84
N PHE A 93 -2.63 9.18 -8.99
CA PHE A 93 -2.70 7.76 -9.38
C PHE A 93 -1.68 7.37 -10.45
N GLY A 94 -0.92 8.31 -11.01
CA GLY A 94 0.09 8.03 -12.05
C GLY A 94 -0.48 7.75 -13.45
N MET A 95 -1.81 7.77 -13.62
CA MET A 95 -2.49 7.51 -14.90
C MET A 95 -3.61 8.51 -15.16
N ASN A 96 -4.03 8.67 -16.40
CA ASN A 96 -5.16 9.55 -16.72
C ASN A 96 -6.52 8.89 -16.43
N PRO A 97 -7.59 9.68 -16.16
CA PRO A 97 -8.92 9.12 -15.89
C PRO A 97 -9.45 8.23 -17.01
N ARG A 98 -9.21 8.60 -18.28
CA ARG A 98 -9.63 7.79 -19.44
C ARG A 98 -8.95 6.42 -19.48
N GLU A 99 -7.66 6.38 -19.18
CA GLU A 99 -6.93 5.11 -19.10
C GLU A 99 -7.47 4.25 -17.97
N TYR A 100 -7.91 4.86 -16.87
CA TYR A 100 -8.52 4.16 -15.74
C TYR A 100 -9.86 3.54 -16.15
N GLN A 101 -10.74 4.28 -16.84
CA GLN A 101 -12.01 3.75 -17.35
C GLN A 101 -11.81 2.52 -18.25
N LEU A 102 -10.80 2.55 -19.11
CA LEU A 102 -10.58 1.47 -20.10
C LEU A 102 -10.01 0.20 -19.48
N ASN A 103 -9.16 0.32 -18.45
CA ASN A 103 -8.38 -0.81 -17.93
C ASN A 103 -8.81 -1.26 -16.54
N ASN A 104 -9.61 -0.45 -15.81
CA ASN A 104 -10.04 -0.70 -14.44
C ASN A 104 -8.89 -1.15 -13.51
N MET A 105 -7.72 -0.54 -13.67
CA MET A 105 -6.51 -0.89 -12.92
C MET A 105 -6.70 -0.73 -11.41
N PRO A 106 -6.00 -1.51 -10.59
CA PRO A 106 -6.09 -1.34 -9.14
C PRO A 106 -5.49 0.02 -8.74
N ILE A 107 -6.09 0.69 -7.76
CA ILE A 107 -5.67 1.98 -7.19
C ILE A 107 -5.63 1.88 -5.66
N GLN A 108 -4.78 2.65 -5.00
CA GLN A 108 -4.80 2.69 -3.54
C GLN A 108 -6.11 3.29 -3.03
N SER A 109 -6.71 2.61 -2.07
CA SER A 109 -7.96 3.01 -1.45
C SER A 109 -7.74 4.17 -0.48
N PHE A 110 -8.47 5.27 -0.69
CA PHE A 110 -8.52 6.37 0.26
C PHE A 110 -9.88 6.39 0.94
N VAL A 111 -10.10 5.53 1.94
CA VAL A 111 -11.37 5.47 2.67
C VAL A 111 -11.56 6.63 3.65
N LYS A 112 -12.82 6.86 4.05
CA LYS A 112 -13.16 7.82 5.10
C LYS A 112 -12.37 7.48 6.37
N LEU A 113 -11.68 8.47 6.91
CA LEU A 113 -10.98 8.29 8.20
C LEU A 113 -12.00 8.06 9.32
N ASN A 114 -11.76 7.03 10.12
CA ASN A 114 -12.54 6.76 11.32
C ASN A 114 -11.63 6.78 12.54
N ILE A 115 -11.69 7.86 13.30
CA ILE A 115 -10.90 8.07 14.52
C ILE A 115 -11.54 7.38 15.73
N ASN A 116 -12.78 6.90 15.62
CA ASN A 116 -13.50 6.26 16.74
C ASN A 116 -13.53 4.73 16.65
N LYS A 117 -13.17 4.11 15.51
CA LYS A 117 -13.02 2.66 15.42
C LYS A 117 -11.80 2.22 16.23
N GLU A 118 -12.06 1.56 17.37
CA GLU A 118 -11.11 0.62 17.96
C GLU A 118 -11.06 -0.62 17.06
N GLY A 119 -9.86 -1.08 16.75
CA GLY A 119 -9.61 -2.11 15.75
C GLY A 119 -10.13 -3.48 16.20
N GLU A 120 -11.41 -3.76 16.00
CA GLU A 120 -11.87 -5.13 15.86
C GLU A 120 -11.64 -5.58 14.42
N PHE A 121 -10.53 -6.30 14.20
CA PHE A 121 -10.27 -7.08 12.99
C PHE A 121 -11.29 -8.23 12.86
N LYS A 122 -12.55 -7.93 12.51
CA LYS A 122 -13.54 -8.95 12.11
C LYS A 122 -13.25 -9.42 10.68
N MET A 123 -12.14 -10.15 10.50
CA MET A 123 -11.56 -10.47 9.18
C MET A 123 -11.75 -11.92 8.70
N ASN A 124 -12.44 -12.82 9.41
CA ASN A 124 -12.43 -14.24 8.99
C ASN A 124 -13.51 -14.63 7.98
N VAL A 125 -14.72 -14.08 8.06
CA VAL A 125 -15.83 -14.50 7.17
C VAL A 125 -15.73 -13.87 5.78
N SER A 126 -15.31 -12.59 5.68
CA SER A 126 -15.19 -11.87 4.40
C SER A 126 -14.23 -12.54 3.42
N ARG A 127 -13.07 -13.01 3.91
CA ARG A 127 -12.03 -13.60 3.03
C ARG A 127 -12.46 -14.88 2.34
N LYS A 128 -13.14 -15.78 3.07
CA LYS A 128 -13.60 -17.05 2.50
C LYS A 128 -14.61 -16.80 1.38
N LEU A 129 -15.56 -15.89 1.59
CA LEU A 129 -16.56 -15.52 0.60
C LEU A 129 -15.93 -14.91 -0.66
N GLU A 130 -14.98 -13.98 -0.51
CA GLU A 130 -14.27 -13.35 -1.64
C GLU A 130 -13.44 -14.37 -2.44
N VAL A 131 -12.72 -15.26 -1.75
CA VAL A 131 -11.97 -16.34 -2.42
C VAL A 131 -12.90 -17.33 -3.11
N GLU A 132 -14.03 -17.66 -2.52
CA GLU A 132 -15.04 -18.54 -3.15
C GLU A 132 -15.65 -17.89 -4.40
N GLN A 133 -15.91 -16.58 -4.38
CA GLN A 133 -16.34 -15.83 -5.57
C GLN A 133 -15.28 -15.90 -6.68
N LEU A 134 -14.00 -15.69 -6.34
CA LEU A 134 -12.89 -15.84 -7.29
C LEU A 134 -12.83 -17.26 -7.85
N ARG A 135 -13.01 -18.28 -7.01
CA ARG A 135 -13.02 -19.70 -7.44
C ARG A 135 -14.12 -19.97 -8.45
N ASN A 136 -15.31 -19.43 -8.22
CA ASN A 136 -16.42 -19.59 -9.14
C ASN A 136 -16.18 -18.88 -10.47
N ALA A 137 -15.50 -17.73 -10.46
CA ALA A 137 -15.19 -16.95 -11.66
C ALA A 137 -13.98 -17.49 -12.45
N LYS A 138 -12.99 -18.12 -11.79
CA LYS A 138 -11.67 -18.44 -12.36
C LYS A 138 -11.15 -19.81 -11.89
N ARG A 139 -11.89 -20.87 -12.21
CA ARG A 139 -11.59 -22.24 -11.76
C ARG A 139 -10.18 -22.70 -12.15
N GLU A 140 -9.64 -22.23 -13.27
CA GLU A 140 -8.31 -22.57 -13.77
C GLU A 140 -7.17 -22.08 -12.85
N LEU A 141 -7.42 -21.13 -11.94
CA LEU A 141 -6.43 -20.60 -11.00
C LEU A 141 -6.38 -21.36 -9.65
N PHE A 142 -7.14 -22.46 -9.52
CA PHE A 142 -7.23 -23.26 -8.30
C PHE A 142 -6.69 -24.69 -8.48
N ASP A 143 -5.98 -24.91 -9.59
CA ASP A 143 -5.41 -26.20 -10.00
C ASP A 143 -3.94 -26.32 -9.58
N LYS A 144 -3.36 -27.53 -9.74
CA LYS A 144 -2.00 -27.89 -9.32
C LYS A 144 -0.89 -27.13 -10.06
N ASP A 145 -1.16 -26.61 -11.25
CA ASP A 145 -0.19 -25.86 -12.07
C ASP A 145 -0.12 -24.36 -11.72
N VAL A 146 -0.59 -23.99 -10.52
CA VAL A 146 -0.66 -22.62 -10.02
C VAL A 146 0.20 -22.46 -8.77
N LEU A 147 1.02 -21.42 -8.75
CA LEU A 147 1.73 -20.97 -7.54
C LEU A 147 1.12 -19.68 -7.01
N ASN A 148 0.71 -19.68 -5.74
CA ASN A 148 0.24 -18.50 -5.02
C ASN A 148 1.37 -17.93 -4.17
N ILE A 149 1.87 -16.74 -4.52
CA ILE A 149 2.86 -16.01 -3.72
C ILE A 149 2.10 -15.03 -2.81
N LEU A 150 2.25 -15.21 -1.51
CA LEU A 150 1.51 -14.48 -0.47
C LEU A 150 2.46 -13.55 0.28
N ASN A 151 2.08 -12.28 0.45
CA ASN A 151 2.91 -11.33 1.19
C ASN A 151 2.85 -11.63 2.71
N GLY A 152 3.88 -12.31 3.22
CA GLY A 152 4.05 -12.62 4.64
C GLY A 152 3.48 -13.95 5.13
N GLN A 153 4.05 -14.44 6.24
CA GLN A 153 3.78 -15.76 6.82
C GLN A 153 2.33 -15.93 7.29
N MET A 154 1.74 -14.92 7.93
CA MET A 154 0.38 -15.03 8.48
C MET A 154 -0.67 -15.28 7.40
N MET A 155 -0.50 -14.66 6.23
CA MET A 155 -1.39 -14.88 5.09
C MET A 155 -1.22 -16.30 4.55
N TYR A 156 0.03 -16.75 4.42
CA TYR A 156 0.34 -18.12 4.02
C TYR A 156 -0.29 -19.17 4.94
N GLU A 157 -0.11 -19.06 6.25
CA GLU A 157 -0.70 -20.03 7.18
C GLU A 157 -2.22 -20.09 7.05
N LYS A 158 -2.88 -18.94 6.88
CA LYS A 158 -4.33 -18.89 6.68
C LYS A 158 -4.75 -19.56 5.37
N PHE A 159 -4.11 -19.21 4.26
CA PHE A 159 -4.44 -19.76 2.93
C PHE A 159 -4.23 -21.26 2.88
N LYS A 160 -3.11 -21.73 3.44
CA LYS A 160 -2.75 -23.14 3.50
C LYS A 160 -3.70 -23.93 4.41
N THR A 161 -3.97 -23.45 5.62
CA THR A 161 -4.82 -24.13 6.61
C THR A 161 -6.26 -24.25 6.10
N GLU A 162 -6.78 -23.18 5.48
CA GLU A 162 -8.15 -23.15 4.96
C GLU A 162 -8.27 -23.69 3.53
N LYS A 163 -7.16 -24.12 2.91
CA LYS A 163 -7.07 -24.54 1.49
C LYS A 163 -7.78 -23.57 0.55
N LEU A 164 -7.56 -22.27 0.74
CA LEU A 164 -8.30 -21.21 0.06
C LEU A 164 -8.20 -21.30 -1.46
N MET A 165 -7.04 -21.71 -1.98
CA MET A 165 -6.79 -21.85 -3.42
C MET A 165 -6.84 -23.30 -3.91
N GLY A 166 -7.49 -24.19 -3.15
CA GLY A 166 -7.61 -25.60 -3.52
C GLY A 166 -6.27 -26.33 -3.47
N GLU A 167 -5.94 -27.02 -4.55
CA GLU A 167 -4.76 -27.92 -4.66
C GLU A 167 -3.53 -27.23 -5.27
N SER A 168 -3.57 -25.90 -5.45
CA SER A 168 -2.43 -25.09 -5.89
C SER A 168 -1.31 -25.05 -4.85
N ASP A 169 -0.09 -24.76 -5.29
CA ASP A 169 1.04 -24.50 -4.39
C ASP A 169 0.97 -23.08 -3.79
N TYR A 170 1.56 -22.92 -2.60
CA TYR A 170 1.62 -21.64 -1.87
C TYR A 170 3.05 -21.36 -1.44
N ALA A 171 3.47 -20.09 -1.48
CA ALA A 171 4.77 -19.66 -0.98
C ALA A 171 4.64 -18.28 -0.28
N PRO A 172 5.10 -18.14 0.98
CA PRO A 172 5.16 -16.85 1.63
C PRO A 172 6.39 -16.07 1.16
N PHE A 173 6.22 -14.80 0.80
CA PHE A 173 7.33 -13.87 0.64
C PHE A 173 7.53 -13.07 1.93
N ASN A 174 8.56 -13.44 2.70
CA ASN A 174 8.82 -12.95 4.06
C ASN A 174 9.95 -11.92 4.13
N GLU A 175 10.09 -11.09 3.11
CA GLU A 175 11.13 -10.08 3.02
C GLU A 175 10.60 -8.67 3.32
N ALA A 176 11.49 -7.80 3.83
CA ALA A 176 11.21 -6.40 4.08
C ALA A 176 12.00 -5.48 3.15
N MET A 177 11.60 -5.42 1.87
CA MET A 177 12.34 -4.70 0.84
C MET A 177 12.39 -3.17 1.04
N CYS A 178 11.54 -2.62 1.90
CA CYS A 178 11.55 -1.20 2.23
C CYS A 178 12.68 -0.77 3.18
N VAL A 179 13.41 -1.73 3.76
CA VAL A 179 14.54 -1.45 4.66
C VAL A 179 15.82 -2.08 4.11
N ASN A 180 16.97 -1.50 4.44
CA ASN A 180 18.31 -1.98 4.04
C ASN A 180 18.57 -1.98 2.53
N THR A 181 19.83 -2.10 2.15
CA THR A 181 20.27 -2.09 0.74
C THR A 181 19.86 -3.38 0.02
N ALA A 182 19.61 -3.31 -1.28
CA ALA A 182 19.41 -4.46 -2.15
C ALA A 182 20.33 -4.38 -3.37
N THR A 183 20.47 -5.50 -4.09
CA THR A 183 21.32 -5.62 -5.29
C THR A 183 20.47 -5.84 -6.54
N THR A 184 21.06 -5.62 -7.72
CA THR A 184 20.34 -5.69 -9.00
C THR A 184 19.77 -7.08 -9.32
N GLN A 185 20.53 -8.14 -9.05
CA GLN A 185 20.13 -9.52 -9.34
C GLN A 185 19.33 -10.08 -8.16
N VAL A 186 18.04 -10.30 -8.35
CA VAL A 186 17.15 -10.72 -7.27
C VAL A 186 17.40 -12.20 -6.94
N PHE A 187 17.57 -12.50 -5.65
CA PHE A 187 17.80 -13.85 -5.10
C PHE A 187 19.12 -14.55 -5.49
N ASN A 188 20.09 -13.85 -6.08
CA ASN A 188 21.44 -14.41 -6.22
C ASN A 188 22.20 -14.42 -4.87
N GLU A 189 23.37 -15.05 -4.84
CA GLU A 189 24.18 -15.15 -3.61
C GLU A 189 24.53 -13.77 -3.01
N GLU A 190 24.83 -12.79 -3.86
CA GLU A 190 25.13 -11.42 -3.44
C GLU A 190 23.92 -10.75 -2.77
N PHE A 191 22.74 -10.87 -3.38
CA PHE A 191 21.47 -10.40 -2.82
C PHE A 191 21.24 -11.01 -1.44
N ILE A 192 21.32 -12.34 -1.32
CA ILE A 192 21.10 -13.04 -0.06
C ILE A 192 22.06 -12.53 1.02
N LYS A 193 23.35 -12.38 0.69
CA LYS A 193 24.35 -11.87 1.63
C LYS A 193 24.07 -10.43 2.05
N THR A 194 23.82 -9.52 1.11
CA THR A 194 23.54 -8.10 1.38
C THR A 194 22.29 -7.94 2.24
N ARG A 195 21.22 -8.71 1.95
CA ARG A 195 19.97 -8.66 2.71
C ARG A 195 20.13 -9.24 4.11
N ALA A 196 20.81 -10.38 4.26
CA ALA A 196 21.10 -10.98 5.55
C ALA A 196 21.88 -10.02 6.47
N GLU A 197 22.94 -9.40 5.93
CA GLU A 197 23.75 -8.40 6.64
C GLU A 197 22.91 -7.19 7.07
N GLY A 198 22.09 -6.64 6.16
CA GLY A 198 21.22 -5.50 6.47
C GLY A 198 20.24 -5.78 7.61
N HIS A 199 19.72 -7.00 7.71
CA HIS A 199 18.81 -7.40 8.79
C HIS A 199 19.54 -7.84 10.08
N ASN A 200 20.86 -7.71 10.15
CA ASN A 200 21.69 -8.23 11.24
C ASN A 200 21.43 -9.73 11.50
N SER A 201 21.27 -10.51 10.43
CA SER A 201 20.99 -11.94 10.45
C SER A 201 22.11 -12.73 9.77
N SER A 202 22.29 -14.00 10.14
CA SER A 202 23.16 -14.89 9.37
C SER A 202 22.52 -15.21 8.02
N VAL A 203 23.37 -15.52 7.02
CA VAL A 203 22.91 -16.00 5.70
C VAL A 203 22.01 -17.22 5.85
N GLU A 204 22.37 -18.18 6.70
CA GLU A 204 21.56 -19.38 6.94
C GLU A 204 20.16 -19.05 7.50
N SER A 205 20.09 -18.17 8.50
CA SER A 205 18.83 -17.74 9.11
C SER A 205 17.95 -16.98 8.11
N TYR A 206 18.56 -16.11 7.30
CA TYR A 206 17.87 -15.39 6.24
C TYR A 206 17.33 -16.35 5.16
N THR A 207 18.15 -17.28 4.70
CA THR A 207 17.78 -18.30 3.71
C THR A 207 16.58 -19.12 4.18
N LYS A 208 16.60 -19.65 5.41
CA LYS A 208 15.47 -20.40 5.99
C LYS A 208 14.17 -19.61 6.04
N LYS A 209 14.26 -18.30 6.28
CA LYS A 209 13.09 -17.44 6.45
C LYS A 209 12.52 -16.94 5.12
N VAL A 210 13.38 -16.63 4.15
CA VAL A 210 13.01 -15.89 2.93
C VAL A 210 13.16 -16.72 1.67
N ILE A 211 14.21 -17.52 1.55
CA ILE A 211 14.58 -18.21 0.30
C ILE A 211 13.98 -19.61 0.26
N ASP A 212 14.16 -20.42 1.31
CA ASP A 212 13.65 -21.80 1.36
C ASP A 212 12.12 -21.86 1.14
N PRO A 213 11.28 -20.96 1.70
CA PRO A 213 9.85 -20.99 1.42
C PRO A 213 9.47 -20.70 -0.04
N LEU A 214 10.39 -20.13 -0.83
CA LEU A 214 10.23 -19.86 -2.26
C LEU A 214 10.83 -20.96 -3.14
N GLU A 215 11.33 -22.08 -2.61
CA GLU A 215 11.98 -23.16 -3.39
C GLU A 215 11.16 -23.58 -4.62
N ASN A 216 9.85 -23.69 -4.45
CA ASN A 216 8.89 -24.02 -5.52
C ASN A 216 8.95 -23.02 -6.70
N LEU A 217 9.12 -21.72 -6.42
CA LEU A 217 9.26 -20.67 -7.45
C LEU A 217 10.49 -20.88 -8.33
N PHE A 218 11.57 -21.41 -7.76
CA PHE A 218 12.85 -21.58 -8.43
C PHE A 218 12.95 -22.90 -9.19
N THR A 219 12.27 -23.93 -8.72
CA THR A 219 12.47 -25.32 -9.18
C THR A 219 11.36 -25.83 -10.10
N LYS A 220 10.12 -25.34 -9.95
CA LYS A 220 8.96 -25.83 -10.71
C LYS A 220 8.56 -24.83 -11.81
N LYS A 221 8.04 -25.37 -12.91
CA LYS A 221 7.42 -24.58 -13.98
C LYS A 221 5.92 -24.52 -13.77
N TYR A 222 5.41 -23.35 -13.40
CA TYR A 222 3.97 -23.11 -13.27
C TYR A 222 3.39 -22.48 -14.52
N LYS A 223 2.18 -22.88 -14.90
CA LYS A 223 1.41 -22.22 -15.96
C LYS A 223 0.92 -20.84 -15.52
N TYR A 224 0.64 -20.71 -14.22
CA TYR A 224 0.13 -19.49 -13.61
C TYR A 224 0.85 -19.16 -12.31
N ILE A 225 1.20 -17.90 -12.12
CA ILE A 225 1.59 -17.34 -10.83
C ILE A 225 0.54 -16.32 -10.40
N VAL A 226 0.00 -16.49 -9.19
CA VAL A 226 -0.99 -15.60 -8.58
C VAL A 226 -0.33 -14.90 -7.40
N LEU A 227 -0.22 -13.58 -7.50
CA LEU A 227 0.44 -12.70 -6.54
C LEU A 227 -0.62 -12.06 -5.64
N TRP A 228 -0.51 -12.25 -4.33
CA TRP A 228 -1.44 -11.69 -3.33
C TRP A 228 -0.75 -10.61 -2.52
N PHE A 229 -0.96 -9.36 -2.95
CA PHE A 229 -0.29 -8.20 -2.38
C PHE A 229 -1.29 -7.07 -2.12
N GLY A 230 -1.24 -6.51 -0.92
CA GLY A 230 -2.08 -5.39 -0.51
C GLY A 230 -1.70 -4.07 -1.19
N GLU A 231 -2.47 -3.03 -0.89
CA GLU A 231 -2.32 -1.70 -1.50
C GLU A 231 -1.28 -0.78 -0.81
N ASP A 232 -0.73 -1.20 0.33
CA ASP A 232 0.26 -0.43 1.06
C ASP A 232 1.65 -0.46 0.38
N MET A 233 2.48 0.51 0.75
CA MET A 233 3.82 0.71 0.22
C MET A 233 4.69 -0.54 0.34
N PHE A 234 4.65 -1.23 1.49
CA PHE A 234 5.48 -2.39 1.77
C PHE A 234 5.11 -3.58 0.87
N CYS A 235 3.82 -3.90 0.77
CA CYS A 235 3.31 -4.89 -0.16
C CYS A 235 3.77 -4.61 -1.60
N GLN A 236 3.70 -3.35 -2.04
CA GLN A 236 4.02 -3.00 -3.42
C GLN A 236 5.53 -3.04 -3.72
N MET A 237 6.43 -2.74 -2.77
CA MET A 237 7.87 -2.91 -2.97
C MET A 237 8.26 -4.40 -3.03
N ASN A 238 7.58 -5.22 -2.23
CA ASN A 238 7.74 -6.66 -2.29
C ASN A 238 7.22 -7.24 -3.62
N LEU A 239 6.05 -6.77 -4.09
CA LEU A 239 5.52 -7.11 -5.41
C LEU A 239 6.50 -6.75 -6.53
N LEU A 240 7.06 -5.54 -6.52
CA LEU A 240 8.05 -5.10 -7.51
C LEU A 240 9.28 -6.01 -7.54
N THR A 241 9.71 -6.51 -6.37
CA THR A 241 10.85 -7.42 -6.26
C THR A 241 10.56 -8.78 -6.89
N ILE A 242 9.38 -9.34 -6.65
CA ILE A 242 8.94 -10.59 -7.29
C ILE A 242 8.81 -10.42 -8.81
N LEU A 243 8.20 -9.31 -9.28
CA LEU A 243 8.07 -9.06 -10.71
C LEU A 243 9.43 -8.89 -11.41
N SER A 244 10.39 -8.22 -10.76
CA SER A 244 11.77 -8.13 -11.22
C SER A 244 12.41 -9.52 -11.36
N TYR A 245 12.25 -10.38 -10.35
CA TYR A 245 12.75 -11.75 -10.41
C TYR A 245 12.11 -12.58 -11.54
N LEU A 246 10.79 -12.49 -11.72
CA LEU A 246 10.08 -13.21 -12.78
C LEU A 246 10.56 -12.77 -14.17
N GLU A 247 10.91 -11.50 -14.35
CA GLU A 247 11.53 -11.01 -15.59
C GLU A 247 12.96 -11.53 -15.76
N GLN A 248 13.79 -11.44 -14.71
CA GLN A 248 15.18 -11.91 -14.73
C GLN A 248 15.30 -13.42 -15.00
N SER A 249 14.35 -14.21 -14.49
CA SER A 249 14.25 -15.66 -14.70
C SER A 249 13.57 -16.06 -16.01
N CYS A 250 13.14 -15.08 -16.83
CA CYS A 250 12.44 -15.31 -18.09
C CYS A 250 11.17 -16.18 -17.91
N TYR A 251 10.36 -15.89 -16.88
CA TYR A 251 9.13 -16.65 -16.64
C TYR A 251 8.12 -16.51 -17.79
N GLU A 252 7.77 -17.63 -18.42
CA GLU A 252 6.91 -17.65 -19.63
C GLU A 252 5.41 -17.80 -19.32
N GLY A 253 5.05 -18.10 -18.07
CA GLY A 253 3.66 -18.31 -17.67
C GLY A 253 2.88 -17.01 -17.48
N LYS A 254 1.60 -17.13 -17.11
CA LYS A 254 0.73 -15.96 -16.90
C LYS A 254 0.76 -15.52 -15.43
N VAL A 255 0.95 -14.22 -15.21
CA VAL A 255 0.96 -13.62 -13.88
C VAL A 255 -0.36 -12.89 -13.62
N TYR A 256 -0.96 -13.13 -12.46
CA TYR A 256 -2.13 -12.42 -11.97
C TYR A 256 -1.82 -11.76 -10.63
N LEU A 257 -2.28 -10.53 -10.45
CA LEU A 257 -2.26 -9.81 -9.19
C LEU A 257 -3.66 -9.83 -8.59
N ASN A 258 -3.77 -10.35 -7.38
CA ASN A 258 -4.91 -10.18 -6.50
C ASN A 258 -4.58 -9.06 -5.51
N SER A 259 -5.09 -7.86 -5.81
CA SER A 259 -4.96 -6.68 -4.97
C SER A 259 -6.16 -6.58 -4.02
N PHE A 260 -5.92 -6.22 -2.77
CA PHE A 260 -6.97 -6.10 -1.75
C PHE A 260 -6.59 -5.07 -0.70
N ARG A 261 -7.61 -4.51 -0.05
CA ARG A 261 -7.47 -3.75 1.19
C ARG A 261 -7.55 -4.69 2.38
N GLU A 262 -6.63 -4.62 3.34
CA GLU A 262 -6.54 -5.63 4.40
C GLU A 262 -7.78 -5.71 5.29
N ASP A 263 -8.43 -4.59 5.57
CA ASP A 263 -9.58 -4.46 6.48
C ASP A 263 -10.90 -4.97 5.90
N GLU A 264 -11.11 -4.87 4.58
CA GLU A 264 -12.31 -5.40 3.88
C GLU A 264 -12.05 -6.74 3.19
N PHE A 265 -10.82 -6.95 2.71
CA PHE A 265 -10.38 -8.06 1.88
C PHE A 265 -11.21 -8.24 0.59
N LYS A 266 -11.71 -7.14 0.03
CA LYS A 266 -12.33 -7.18 -1.30
C LYS A 266 -11.24 -7.36 -2.35
N VAL A 267 -11.26 -8.47 -3.07
CA VAL A 267 -10.16 -8.81 -3.99
C VAL A 267 -10.47 -8.31 -5.39
N SER A 268 -9.54 -7.55 -5.96
CA SER A 268 -9.55 -7.22 -7.38
C SER A 268 -8.42 -7.97 -8.07
N GLN A 269 -8.79 -8.77 -9.08
CA GLN A 269 -7.83 -9.53 -9.87
C GLN A 269 -7.50 -8.82 -11.18
N HIS A 270 -6.20 -8.76 -11.49
CA HIS A 270 -5.69 -8.18 -12.74
C HIS A 270 -4.61 -9.07 -13.32
N LYS A 271 -4.66 -9.30 -14.64
CA LYS A 271 -3.52 -9.93 -15.33
C LYS A 271 -2.39 -8.90 -15.43
N LEU A 272 -1.18 -9.31 -15.08
CA LEU A 272 0.02 -8.51 -15.26
C LEU A 272 0.80 -8.97 -16.50
N GLU A 273 1.36 -8.00 -17.21
CA GLU A 273 2.32 -8.23 -18.28
C GLU A 273 3.72 -7.99 -17.71
N ILE A 274 4.62 -8.95 -17.85
CA ILE A 274 5.99 -8.81 -17.37
C ILE A 274 6.79 -8.01 -18.40
N GLY A 275 7.33 -6.86 -17.99
CA GLY A 275 8.27 -6.10 -18.79
C GLY A 275 8.73 -4.81 -18.11
N ASN A 276 10.05 -4.55 -18.17
CA ASN A 276 10.74 -3.43 -17.55
C ASN A 276 10.77 -3.43 -16.01
N TYR A 277 10.21 -4.44 -15.34
CA TYR A 277 10.24 -4.54 -13.87
C TYR A 277 11.66 -4.69 -13.32
N SER A 278 12.58 -5.35 -14.04
CA SER A 278 13.99 -5.38 -13.65
C SER A 278 14.63 -3.99 -13.68
N TYR A 279 14.28 -3.15 -14.67
CA TYR A 279 14.75 -1.77 -14.73
C TYR A 279 14.11 -0.91 -13.63
N ILE A 280 12.78 -1.00 -13.47
CA ILE A 280 12.03 -0.28 -12.44
C ILE A 280 12.55 -0.64 -11.05
N TYR A 281 12.77 -1.92 -10.77
CA TYR A 281 13.33 -2.40 -9.51
C TYR A 281 14.71 -1.80 -9.25
N ASN A 282 15.57 -1.80 -10.28
CA ASN A 282 16.89 -1.21 -10.15
C ASN A 282 16.84 0.30 -9.87
N GLU A 283 15.98 1.04 -10.59
CA GLU A 283 15.80 2.48 -10.33
C GLU A 283 15.24 2.75 -8.93
N VAL A 284 14.18 2.04 -8.54
CA VAL A 284 13.41 2.32 -7.32
C VAL A 284 14.06 1.73 -6.08
N VAL A 285 14.31 0.43 -6.06
CA VAL A 285 14.71 -0.31 -4.85
C VAL A 285 16.22 -0.25 -4.63
N VAL A 286 17.02 -0.33 -5.71
CA VAL A 286 18.49 -0.30 -5.59
C VAL A 286 19.02 1.14 -5.56
N HIS A 287 18.53 2.00 -6.45
CA HIS A 287 19.04 3.36 -6.60
C HIS A 287 18.18 4.45 -5.93
N HIS A 288 17.02 4.10 -5.36
CA HIS A 288 16.12 5.04 -4.69
C HIS A 288 15.71 6.24 -5.57
N LYS A 289 15.41 5.97 -6.85
CA LYS A 289 14.97 6.94 -7.84
C LYS A 289 13.56 6.63 -8.32
N LYS A 290 12.84 7.69 -8.71
CA LYS A 290 11.54 7.54 -9.36
C LYS A 290 11.74 6.96 -10.76
N THR A 291 10.92 6.00 -11.14
CA THR A 291 10.95 5.43 -12.49
C THR A 291 10.19 6.29 -13.49
N SER A 292 10.65 6.28 -14.74
CA SER A 292 9.92 6.84 -15.88
C SER A 292 9.03 5.82 -16.60
N HIS A 293 9.19 4.54 -16.29
CA HIS A 293 8.40 3.46 -16.88
C HIS A 293 6.97 3.43 -16.30
N LYS A 294 6.03 2.93 -17.11
CA LYS A 294 4.63 2.77 -16.69
C LYS A 294 4.52 1.64 -15.67
N VAL A 295 3.87 1.92 -14.55
CA VAL A 295 3.57 0.95 -13.49
C VAL A 295 2.08 1.00 -13.13
N PRO A 296 1.52 -0.05 -12.51
CA PRO A 296 0.17 0.01 -11.95
C PRO A 296 -0.01 1.20 -11.00
N PRO A 297 -1.19 1.83 -10.92
CA PRO A 297 -1.44 3.01 -10.09
C PRO A 297 -1.10 2.83 -8.61
N VAL A 298 -1.44 1.67 -8.03
CA VAL A 298 -1.08 1.33 -6.64
C VAL A 298 0.44 1.38 -6.45
N MET A 299 1.19 0.80 -7.39
CA MET A 299 2.65 0.76 -7.34
C MET A 299 3.23 2.16 -7.54
N TYR A 300 2.68 2.98 -8.44
CA TYR A 300 3.09 4.38 -8.60
C TYR A 300 3.02 5.15 -7.27
N GLN A 301 1.91 4.99 -6.54
CA GLN A 301 1.70 5.63 -5.24
C GLN A 301 2.66 5.09 -4.17
N ALA A 302 2.86 3.77 -4.14
CA ALA A 302 3.79 3.13 -3.24
C ALA A 302 5.24 3.58 -3.48
N ILE A 303 5.68 3.75 -4.74
CA ILE A 303 7.01 4.27 -5.06
C ILE A 303 7.18 5.68 -4.48
N ASP A 304 6.20 6.57 -4.68
CA ASP A 304 6.26 7.93 -4.13
C ASP A 304 6.31 7.93 -2.59
N LEU A 305 5.55 7.03 -1.93
CA LEU A 305 5.59 6.84 -0.49
C LEU A 305 6.95 6.32 -0.03
N TYR A 306 7.49 5.30 -0.70
CA TYR A 306 8.77 4.68 -0.37
C TYR A 306 9.92 5.69 -0.45
N LEU A 307 10.03 6.42 -1.56
CA LEU A 307 11.05 7.45 -1.72
C LEU A 307 10.87 8.61 -0.72
N ASN A 308 9.64 8.91 -0.29
CA ASN A 308 9.41 9.86 0.79
C ASN A 308 9.91 9.33 2.14
N MET A 309 9.66 8.04 2.43
CA MET A 309 10.03 7.38 3.68
C MET A 309 11.55 7.25 3.87
N LEU A 310 12.32 7.21 2.78
CA LEU A 310 13.79 7.21 2.85
C LEU A 310 14.37 8.56 3.31
N LYS A 311 13.61 9.65 3.26
CA LYS A 311 14.06 10.98 3.71
C LYS A 311 14.16 11.03 5.24
N GLU A 312 15.20 11.68 5.75
CA GLU A 312 15.41 11.83 7.20
C GLU A 312 14.27 12.58 7.89
N ASP A 313 13.61 13.51 7.19
CA ASP A 313 12.55 14.36 7.72
C ASP A 313 11.15 13.93 7.25
N ASN A 314 10.96 12.65 6.94
CA ASN A 314 9.67 12.15 6.47
C ASN A 314 8.54 12.34 7.50
N SER A 315 7.30 12.15 7.04
CA SER A 315 6.10 12.41 7.85
C SER A 315 6.01 11.57 9.14
N VAL A 316 6.47 10.32 9.10
CA VAL A 316 6.52 9.42 10.26
C VAL A 316 7.57 9.88 11.26
N VAL A 317 8.78 10.21 10.79
CA VAL A 317 9.86 10.71 11.65
C VAL A 317 9.44 12.02 12.33
N LYS A 318 8.82 12.93 11.59
CA LYS A 318 8.26 14.19 12.14
C LYS A 318 7.18 13.91 13.19
N PHE A 319 6.33 12.91 12.96
CA PHE A 319 5.30 12.54 13.92
C PHE A 319 5.90 11.99 15.22
N ILE A 320 6.79 11.00 15.13
CA ILE A 320 7.46 10.42 16.30
C ILE A 320 8.23 11.50 17.06
N SER A 321 8.95 12.36 16.34
CA SER A 321 9.76 13.44 16.94
C SER A 321 8.94 14.48 17.70
N LYS A 322 7.67 14.70 17.32
CA LYS A 322 6.76 15.64 18.00
C LYS A 322 5.99 15.04 19.17
N ASN A 323 6.01 13.72 19.31
CA ASN A 323 5.26 12.98 20.33
C ASN A 323 6.20 12.05 21.13
N LYS A 324 7.43 12.49 21.41
CA LYS A 324 8.46 11.67 22.07
C LYS A 324 8.11 11.29 23.52
N ASP A 325 7.27 12.12 24.14
CA ASP A 325 6.69 11.98 25.48
C ASP A 325 5.74 10.78 25.59
N LEU A 326 5.15 10.34 24.46
CA LEU A 326 4.30 9.16 24.45
C LEU A 326 5.09 7.86 24.64
N SER A 327 4.45 6.88 25.27
CA SER A 327 5.00 5.53 25.36
C SER A 327 5.10 4.90 23.95
N THR A 328 6.00 3.92 23.79
CA THR A 328 6.15 3.20 22.51
C THR A 328 4.82 2.56 22.06
N ARG A 329 4.04 2.02 23.00
CA ARG A 329 2.73 1.43 22.71
C ARG A 329 1.74 2.46 22.18
N GLU A 330 1.67 3.65 22.77
CA GLU A 330 0.79 4.72 22.30
C GLU A 330 1.21 5.26 20.93
N LEU A 331 2.53 5.36 20.69
CA LEU A 331 3.07 5.71 19.39
C LEU A 331 2.68 4.68 18.33
N LEU A 332 2.85 3.39 18.59
CA LEU A 332 2.47 2.32 17.66
C LEU A 332 0.98 2.42 17.28
N THR A 333 0.09 2.49 18.27
CA THR A 333 -1.35 2.62 18.03
C THR A 333 -1.68 3.83 17.14
N LYS A 334 -1.03 4.97 17.37
CA LYS A 334 -1.22 6.17 16.55
C LYS A 334 -0.61 6.01 15.16
N LEU A 335 0.57 5.40 15.03
CA LEU A 335 1.27 5.22 13.76
C LEU A 335 0.48 4.33 12.81
N PHE A 336 -0.01 3.17 13.26
CA PHE A 336 -0.85 2.29 12.43
C PHE A 336 -2.11 2.99 11.93
N LYS A 337 -2.69 3.84 12.77
CA LYS A 337 -3.92 4.57 12.44
C LYS A 337 -3.68 5.72 11.46
N LEU A 338 -2.54 6.40 11.58
CA LEU A 338 -2.23 7.60 10.81
C LEU A 338 -1.52 7.33 9.50
N PHE A 339 -0.77 6.23 9.45
CA PHE A 339 0.02 5.87 8.29
C PHE A 339 -0.31 4.44 7.80
N PRO A 340 -1.60 4.10 7.60
CA PRO A 340 -2.01 2.75 7.24
C PRO A 340 -1.45 2.31 5.87
N THR A 341 -1.15 3.27 4.99
CA THR A 341 -0.61 2.99 3.65
C THR A 341 0.89 2.68 3.63
N ILE A 342 1.58 2.73 4.76
CA ILE A 342 3.02 2.41 4.83
C ILE A 342 3.25 0.90 4.87
N GLY A 343 2.40 0.15 5.57
CA GLY A 343 2.56 -1.30 5.71
C GLY A 343 3.72 -1.74 6.60
N TYR A 344 4.26 -0.85 7.45
CA TYR A 344 5.21 -1.26 8.49
C TYR A 344 4.49 -2.07 9.56
N GLY A 345 5.12 -3.15 10.03
CA GLY A 345 4.72 -3.88 11.23
C GLY A 345 5.36 -3.30 12.50
N ASP A 346 5.06 -3.95 13.62
CA ASP A 346 5.49 -3.50 14.96
C ASP A 346 7.01 -3.34 15.05
N SER A 347 7.77 -4.34 14.57
CA SER A 347 9.23 -4.34 14.67
C SER A 347 9.86 -3.17 13.93
N GLN A 348 9.41 -2.84 12.71
CA GLN A 348 9.96 -1.72 11.94
C GLN A 348 9.64 -0.38 12.60
N TYR A 349 8.41 -0.21 13.12
CA TYR A 349 8.08 1.01 13.85
C TYR A 349 8.85 1.14 15.17
N ILE A 350 9.03 0.05 15.92
CA ILE A 350 9.80 0.05 17.17
C ILE A 350 11.25 0.44 16.89
N GLU A 351 11.88 -0.12 15.86
CA GLU A 351 13.25 0.24 15.48
C GLU A 351 13.36 1.73 15.14
N LEU A 352 12.42 2.26 14.35
CA LEU A 352 12.38 3.67 14.00
C LEU A 352 12.17 4.57 15.23
N ILE A 353 11.26 4.20 16.14
CA ILE A 353 11.02 4.92 17.40
C ILE A 353 12.29 4.94 18.25
N ASN A 354 12.96 3.81 18.42
CA ASN A 354 14.18 3.70 19.20
C ASN A 354 15.31 4.55 18.61
N LYS A 355 15.48 4.53 17.28
CA LYS A 355 16.47 5.36 16.58
C LYS A 355 16.23 6.86 16.80
N ILE A 356 14.97 7.30 16.76
CA ILE A 356 14.59 8.71 16.94
C ILE A 356 14.72 9.15 18.40
N LYS A 357 14.35 8.30 19.36
CA LYS A 357 14.49 8.58 20.80
C LYS A 357 15.97 8.65 21.20
N LYS A 358 16.81 7.73 20.73
CA LYS A 358 18.28 7.76 20.98
C LYS A 358 18.97 9.01 20.44
N LYS A 359 18.63 9.46 19.22
CA LYS A 359 19.18 10.72 18.65
C LYS A 359 18.81 11.98 19.47
N ALA A 360 17.88 11.89 20.42
CA ALA A 360 17.40 13.01 21.21
C ALA A 360 17.99 13.09 22.61
N GLU A 361 18.69 12.04 23.07
CA GLU A 361 19.43 12.06 24.33
C GLU A 361 20.71 12.87 24.10
N PRO A 362 20.99 13.92 24.91
CA PRO A 362 22.27 14.60 24.82
C PRO A 362 23.38 13.58 25.14
N ASN A 363 24.43 13.54 24.32
CA ASN A 363 25.66 12.84 24.67
C ASN A 363 26.14 13.45 26.01
N ILE A 364 26.01 12.68 27.09
CA ILE A 364 26.51 13.03 28.42
C ILE A 364 28.03 12.89 28.43
#